data_AF-A0A7S3YBB9-F1
#
_entry.id   AF-A0A7S3YBB9-F1
#
_cell.length_a   1.000
_cell.length_b   1.000
_cell.length_c   1.000
_cell.angle_alpha   90.00
_cell.angle_beta   90.00
_cell.angle_gamma   90.00
#
_symmetry.space_group_name_H-M   'P 1'
#
loop_
_entity.id
_entity.type
_entity.pdbx_description
1 polymer ?
#
loop_
_entity_poly.entity_id
_entity_poly.type
_entity_poly.pdbx_seq_one_letter_code
_entity_poly.pdbx_strand_id
1 'polypeptide(L)'
;DLGARRAVVGVATQGKEAAAGGGQEAWVTAFALQTSLDGDKWVPVEEAGTEVIFEGNTDGTGVVTNLLPVPTPARFLRLCPRGWHSTIALRMEVYIAPAASAAEDDAAALEDEGAPAPLLLASSAAPQRSPAGAET
;
A
#
# COMPACT_ATOMS: atom_id res chain seq x y z
N ASP A 1 0.38 0.31 -18.97
CA ASP A 1 -0.97 0.92 -18.87
C ASP A 1 -1.79 -0.02 -17.98
N LEU A 2 -2.55 0.52 -17.03
CA LEU A 2 -3.47 -0.21 -16.16
C LEU A 2 -4.88 -0.34 -16.79
N GLY A 3 -5.06 0.16 -18.02
CA GLY A 3 -6.30 0.13 -18.79
C GLY A 3 -7.32 1.20 -18.36
N ALA A 4 -7.32 1.58 -17.09
CA ALA A 4 -8.15 2.63 -16.53
C ALA A 4 -7.41 3.35 -15.38
N ARG A 5 -7.99 4.46 -14.89
CA ARG A 5 -7.52 5.11 -13.65
C ARG A 5 -7.76 4.17 -12.47
N ARG A 6 -6.69 3.86 -11.73
CA ARG A 6 -6.66 3.06 -10.50
C ARG A 6 -5.88 3.82 -9.41
N ALA A 7 -6.03 3.43 -8.15
CA ALA A 7 -5.11 3.86 -7.09
C ALA A 7 -4.06 2.75 -6.90
N VAL A 8 -2.81 3.04 -7.25
CA VAL A 8 -1.67 2.12 -7.07
C VAL A 8 -1.21 2.19 -5.62
N VAL A 9 -1.06 1.04 -4.97
CA VAL A 9 -0.66 0.93 -3.56
C VAL A 9 0.70 0.26 -3.36
N GLY A 10 1.20 -0.47 -4.37
CA GLY A 10 2.50 -1.13 -4.30
C GLY A 10 2.91 -1.74 -5.63
N VAL A 11 4.13 -2.26 -5.66
CA VAL A 11 4.70 -3.03 -6.76
C VAL A 11 5.42 -4.26 -6.19
N ALA A 12 5.39 -5.38 -6.91
CA ALA A 12 6.33 -6.46 -6.70
C ALA A 12 7.36 -6.45 -7.83
N THR A 13 8.61 -6.78 -7.52
CA THR A 13 9.69 -6.90 -8.50
C THR A 13 10.44 -8.21 -8.35
N GLN A 14 10.85 -8.80 -9.46
CA GLN A 14 11.65 -10.03 -9.50
C GLN A 14 12.70 -9.90 -10.61
N GLY A 15 13.90 -10.46 -10.40
CA GLY A 15 14.96 -10.46 -11.39
C GLY A 15 14.76 -11.47 -12.54
N LYS A 16 15.87 -11.80 -13.19
CA LYS A 16 16.04 -12.88 -14.15
C LYS A 16 17.04 -13.89 -13.59
N GLU A 17 16.62 -15.15 -13.51
CA GLU A 17 17.44 -16.31 -13.14
C GLU A 17 18.48 -16.69 -14.21
N ALA A 18 19.49 -17.47 -13.80
CA ALA A 18 20.45 -18.05 -14.72
C ALA A 18 19.81 -19.18 -15.54
N ALA A 19 20.01 -19.18 -16.86
CA ALA A 19 19.53 -20.26 -17.70
C ALA A 19 20.37 -21.54 -17.49
N ALA A 20 19.71 -22.71 -17.47
CA ALA A 20 20.35 -23.99 -17.20
C ALA A 20 21.49 -24.38 -18.16
N GLY A 21 21.52 -23.82 -19.37
CA GLY A 21 22.60 -23.98 -20.36
C GLY A 21 23.74 -22.96 -20.26
N GLY A 22 23.74 -22.10 -19.24
CA GLY A 22 24.64 -20.97 -19.08
C GLY A 22 23.96 -19.61 -19.30
N GLY A 23 24.34 -18.64 -18.47
CA GLY A 23 23.82 -17.27 -18.50
C GLY A 23 24.01 -16.61 -17.14
N GLN A 24 24.17 -15.29 -17.12
CA GLN A 24 24.33 -14.53 -15.88
C GLN A 24 22.96 -14.08 -15.37
N GLU A 25 22.73 -14.22 -14.06
CA GLU A 25 21.57 -13.64 -13.37
C GLU A 25 21.62 -12.12 -13.44
N ALA A 26 20.45 -11.48 -13.50
CA ALA A 26 20.34 -10.05 -13.66
C ALA A 26 19.11 -9.51 -12.94
N TRP A 27 19.22 -8.36 -12.28
CA TRP A 27 18.12 -7.79 -11.51
C TRP A 27 18.33 -6.30 -11.24
N VAL A 28 17.24 -5.58 -10.96
CA VAL A 28 17.26 -4.19 -10.51
C VAL A 28 17.45 -4.17 -8.99
N THR A 29 18.47 -3.47 -8.50
CA THR A 29 18.80 -3.35 -7.07
C THR A 29 18.19 -2.12 -6.40
N ALA A 30 17.88 -1.08 -7.19
CA ALA A 30 17.17 0.11 -6.72
C ALA A 30 16.41 0.76 -7.87
N PHE A 31 15.25 1.35 -7.59
CA PHE A 31 14.42 2.02 -8.60
C PHE A 31 13.60 3.19 -8.03
N ALA A 32 13.21 4.11 -8.91
CA ALA A 32 12.16 5.09 -8.63
C ALA A 32 10.88 4.71 -9.40
N LEU A 33 9.74 5.24 -8.99
CA LEU A 33 8.46 5.08 -9.71
C LEU A 33 7.98 6.43 -10.24
N GLN A 34 7.37 6.42 -11.44
CA GLN A 34 6.67 7.56 -12.00
C GLN A 34 5.26 7.16 -12.45
N THR A 35 4.29 8.03 -12.21
CA THR A 35 2.89 7.82 -12.58
C THR A 35 2.41 8.84 -13.61
N SER A 36 1.37 8.48 -14.35
CA SER A 36 0.69 9.39 -15.28
C SER A 36 -0.79 9.02 -15.40
N LEU A 37 -1.63 10.01 -15.71
CA LEU A 37 -3.05 9.84 -16.03
C LEU A 37 -3.33 9.94 -17.54
N ASP A 38 -2.52 10.71 -18.27
CA ASP A 38 -2.68 10.99 -19.70
C ASP A 38 -1.71 10.17 -20.59
N GLY A 39 -0.54 9.79 -20.07
CA GLY A 39 0.53 9.11 -20.78
C GLY A 39 1.67 10.04 -21.22
N ASP A 40 1.44 11.36 -21.19
CA ASP A 40 2.35 12.40 -21.65
C ASP A 40 3.09 13.06 -20.47
N LYS A 41 2.38 13.38 -19.39
CA LYS A 41 2.92 14.03 -18.19
C LYS A 41 3.18 12.99 -17.13
N TRP A 42 4.42 12.95 -16.65
CA TRP A 42 4.90 11.95 -15.69
C TRP A 42 5.32 12.64 -14.39
N VAL A 43 4.77 12.14 -13.28
CA VAL A 43 5.00 12.67 -11.93
C VAL A 43 5.70 11.58 -11.12
N PRO A 44 6.83 11.86 -10.45
CA PRO A 44 7.47 10.91 -9.55
C PRO A 44 6.55 10.52 -8.39
N VAL A 45 6.75 9.32 -7.86
CA VAL A 45 6.24 8.96 -6.53
C VAL A 45 7.18 9.61 -5.50
N GLU A 46 6.62 10.47 -4.67
CA GLU A 46 7.36 11.26 -3.69
C GLU A 46 6.87 11.03 -2.26
N GLU A 47 7.79 11.18 -1.31
CA GLU A 47 7.48 11.31 0.11
C GLU A 47 8.03 12.66 0.59
N ALA A 48 7.19 13.46 1.25
CA ALA A 48 7.52 14.83 1.69
C ALA A 48 8.16 15.73 0.60
N GLY A 49 7.80 15.54 -0.67
CA GLY A 49 8.34 16.31 -1.81
C GLY A 49 9.71 15.86 -2.31
N THR A 50 10.14 14.64 -1.99
CA THR A 50 11.38 14.01 -2.48
C THR A 50 11.04 12.70 -3.20
N GLU A 51 11.61 12.45 -4.38
CA GLU A 51 11.43 11.19 -5.12
C GLU A 51 11.85 9.98 -4.28
N VAL A 52 10.96 8.99 -4.16
CA VAL A 52 11.24 7.77 -3.39
C VAL A 52 12.11 6.82 -4.22
N ILE A 53 13.24 6.43 -3.63
CA ILE A 53 14.08 5.36 -4.14
C ILE A 53 13.74 4.08 -3.36
N PHE A 54 13.15 3.12 -4.06
CA PHE A 54 12.80 1.81 -3.52
C PHE A 54 13.99 0.85 -3.65
N GLU A 55 14.24 0.05 -2.61
CA GLU A 55 15.18 -1.06 -2.68
C GLU A 55 14.56 -2.22 -3.49
N GLY A 56 15.34 -2.75 -4.44
CA GLY A 56 14.92 -3.79 -5.36
C GLY A 56 15.34 -5.18 -4.91
N ASN A 57 15.68 -6.02 -5.88
CA ASN A 57 16.05 -7.41 -5.66
C ASN A 57 17.54 -7.54 -5.26
N THR A 58 17.84 -8.62 -4.54
CA THR A 58 19.20 -9.06 -4.20
C THR A 58 19.69 -10.25 -5.03
N ASP A 59 18.81 -10.85 -5.84
CA ASP A 59 19.06 -12.03 -6.67
C ASP A 59 18.08 -12.11 -7.87
N GLY A 60 18.24 -13.11 -8.74
CA GLY A 60 17.45 -13.29 -9.96
C GLY A 60 16.03 -13.87 -9.77
N THR A 61 15.68 -14.36 -8.58
CA THR A 61 14.54 -15.26 -8.33
C THR A 61 13.60 -14.83 -7.21
N GLY A 62 14.07 -14.14 -6.18
CA GLY A 62 13.26 -13.63 -5.07
C GLY A 62 12.33 -12.53 -5.52
N VAL A 63 11.09 -12.54 -5.02
CA VAL A 63 10.10 -11.47 -5.23
C VAL A 63 10.21 -10.48 -4.08
N VAL A 64 10.43 -9.20 -4.40
CA VAL A 64 10.48 -8.11 -3.42
C VAL A 64 9.28 -7.19 -3.63
N THR A 65 8.48 -7.01 -2.59
CA THR A 65 7.29 -6.14 -2.62
C THR A 65 7.57 -4.82 -1.92
N ASN A 66 7.33 -3.72 -2.63
CA ASN A 66 7.43 -2.36 -2.12
C ASN A 66 6.04 -1.70 -2.14
N LEU A 67 5.59 -1.18 -1.01
CA LEU A 67 4.39 -0.34 -0.94
C LEU A 67 4.74 1.11 -1.26
N LEU A 68 3.83 1.83 -1.91
CA LEU A 68 3.97 3.28 -2.09
C LEU A 68 3.64 3.99 -0.76
N PRO A 69 4.27 5.13 -0.42
CA PRO A 69 3.99 5.86 0.83
C PRO A 69 2.51 6.23 0.99
N VAL A 70 1.85 6.53 -0.14
CA VAL A 70 0.41 6.80 -0.21
C VAL A 70 -0.20 6.14 -1.46
N PRO A 71 -1.47 5.70 -1.42
CA PRO A 71 -2.20 5.24 -2.61
C PRO A 71 -2.22 6.32 -3.71
N THR A 72 -1.50 6.08 -4.80
CA THR A 72 -1.26 7.10 -5.85
C THR A 72 -2.19 6.87 -7.05
N PRO A 73 -3.02 7.86 -7.45
CA PRO A 73 -3.88 7.73 -8.62
C PRO A 73 -3.07 7.69 -9.92
N ALA A 74 -3.19 6.60 -10.69
CA ALA A 74 -2.47 6.41 -11.94
C ALA A 74 -3.34 5.68 -12.98
N ARG A 75 -3.07 5.93 -14.26
CA ARG A 75 -3.42 5.02 -15.37
C ARG A 75 -2.15 4.34 -15.91
N PHE A 76 -1.06 5.09 -15.99
CA PHE A 76 0.24 4.56 -16.40
C PHE A 76 1.22 4.63 -15.24
N LEU A 77 2.06 3.60 -15.13
CA LEU A 77 3.12 3.47 -14.16
C LEU A 77 4.41 3.14 -14.93
N ARG A 78 5.51 3.79 -14.57
CA ARG A 78 6.86 3.49 -15.03
C ARG A 78 7.70 3.15 -13.81
N LEU A 79 8.49 2.09 -13.94
CA LEU A 79 9.61 1.82 -13.05
C LEU A 79 10.88 2.33 -13.73
N CYS A 80 11.65 3.14 -13.00
CA CYS A 80 12.85 3.81 -13.46
C CYS A 80 14.06 3.23 -12.70
N PRO A 81 14.82 2.29 -13.28
CA PRO A 81 15.99 1.70 -12.62
C PRO A 81 17.02 2.75 -12.22
N ARG A 82 17.54 2.64 -11.00
CA ARG A 82 18.59 3.48 -10.42
C ARG A 82 19.88 2.69 -10.14
N GLY A 83 19.75 1.38 -9.90
CA GLY A 83 20.87 0.44 -9.80
C GLY A 83 20.46 -0.96 -10.27
N TRP A 84 21.41 -1.77 -10.75
CA TRP A 84 21.18 -3.13 -11.22
C TRP A 84 22.44 -4.00 -11.11
N HIS A 85 22.24 -5.31 -11.03
CA HIS A 85 23.28 -6.33 -11.14
C HIS A 85 23.28 -6.93 -12.55
N SER A 86 24.47 -7.06 -13.15
CA SER A 86 24.71 -7.55 -14.53
C SER A 86 24.09 -6.69 -15.64
N THR A 87 22.76 -6.66 -15.73
CA THR A 87 21.99 -5.85 -16.70
C THR A 87 20.63 -5.52 -16.11
N ILE A 88 19.92 -4.57 -16.71
CA ILE A 88 18.56 -4.22 -16.31
C ILE A 88 17.63 -5.36 -16.76
N ALA A 89 17.21 -6.20 -15.80
CA ALA A 89 16.21 -7.23 -15.98
C ALA A 89 15.18 -7.14 -14.84
N LEU A 90 13.89 -7.25 -15.19
CA LEU A 90 12.78 -7.00 -14.30
C LEU A 90 11.54 -7.78 -14.78
N ARG A 91 10.91 -8.50 -13.86
CA ARG A 91 9.49 -8.87 -13.87
C ARG A 91 8.79 -8.04 -12.79
N MET A 92 7.56 -7.64 -13.04
CA MET A 92 6.87 -6.67 -12.19
C MET A 92 5.36 -6.83 -12.20
N GLU A 93 4.79 -6.90 -11.00
CA GLU A 93 3.36 -6.86 -10.74
C GLU A 93 3.00 -5.55 -10.03
N VAL A 94 1.76 -5.08 -10.22
CA VAL A 94 1.26 -3.82 -9.65
C VAL A 94 0.07 -4.10 -8.75
N TYR A 95 0.15 -3.66 -7.51
CA TYR A 95 -0.96 -3.71 -6.56
C TYR A 95 -1.81 -2.45 -6.65
N ILE A 96 -3.12 -2.62 -6.72
CA ILE A 96 -4.10 -1.54 -6.75
C ILE A 96 -5.07 -1.68 -5.57
N ALA A 97 -5.55 -0.56 -5.05
CA ALA A 97 -6.63 -0.56 -4.07
C ALA A 97 -7.94 -1.06 -4.71
N PRO A 98 -8.86 -1.66 -3.92
CA PRO A 98 -10.23 -1.89 -4.36
C PRO A 98 -10.87 -0.60 -4.88
N ALA A 99 -11.79 -0.71 -5.85
CA ALA A 99 -12.60 0.44 -6.26
C ALA A 99 -13.47 0.89 -5.06
N ALA A 100 -13.47 2.20 -4.77
CA ALA A 100 -14.17 2.78 -3.62
C ALA A 100 -15.70 2.84 -3.77
N SER A 101 -16.30 1.84 -4.43
CA SER A 101 -17.73 1.78 -4.78
C SER A 101 -18.23 0.32 -4.84
N ALA A 102 -17.79 -0.50 -3.88
CA ALA A 102 -18.24 -1.89 -3.72
C ALA A 102 -18.61 -2.21 -2.24
N ALA A 103 -18.84 -1.18 -1.42
CA ALA A 103 -19.08 -1.30 0.02
C ALA A 103 -20.27 -0.43 0.51
N GLU A 104 -20.97 0.28 -0.38
CA GLU A 104 -22.08 1.19 -0.04
C GLU A 104 -23.36 0.90 -0.87
N ASP A 105 -23.63 -0.38 -1.16
CA ASP A 105 -24.82 -0.82 -1.91
C ASP A 105 -25.45 -2.13 -1.36
N ASP A 106 -25.10 -2.53 -0.14
CA ASP A 106 -25.62 -3.76 0.51
C ASP A 106 -26.01 -3.53 1.99
N ALA A 107 -26.51 -2.32 2.28
CA ALA A 107 -26.96 -1.89 3.62
C ALA A 107 -28.43 -1.41 3.61
N ALA A 108 -29.24 -1.89 2.65
CA ALA A 108 -30.60 -1.42 2.40
C ALA A 108 -31.65 -2.55 2.35
N ALA A 109 -31.61 -3.46 3.33
CA ALA A 109 -32.71 -4.38 3.61
C ALA A 109 -32.67 -4.89 5.06
N LEU A 110 -33.38 -4.20 5.97
CA LEU A 110 -34.12 -4.73 7.13
C LEU A 110 -34.58 -3.56 8.03
N GLU A 111 -35.56 -2.78 7.54
CA GLU A 111 -36.41 -1.97 8.42
C GLU A 111 -37.79 -2.66 8.51
N ASP A 112 -38.12 -3.20 9.67
CA ASP A 112 -39.50 -3.22 10.19
C ASP A 112 -39.51 -3.25 11.73
N GLU A 113 -40.25 -2.31 12.30
CA GLU A 113 -40.71 -2.19 13.71
C GLU A 113 -39.73 -2.32 14.90
N GLY A 114 -39.52 -1.20 15.62
CA GLY A 114 -39.15 -1.25 17.06
C GLY A 114 -38.27 -0.13 17.65
N ALA A 115 -38.79 1.10 17.80
CA ALA A 115 -38.19 2.16 18.63
C ALA A 115 -39.29 2.85 19.47
N PRO A 116 -39.02 3.59 20.59
CA PRO A 116 -37.75 4.17 21.08
C PRO A 116 -37.45 3.74 22.56
N ALA A 117 -36.51 4.28 23.36
CA ALA A 117 -35.66 5.48 23.35
C ALA A 117 -34.36 5.22 24.18
N PRO A 118 -33.41 6.18 24.37
CA PRO A 118 -32.02 5.87 24.75
C PRO A 118 -31.79 5.62 26.24
N LEU A 119 -30.78 4.80 26.57
CA LEU A 119 -30.24 4.66 27.93
C LEU A 119 -28.74 4.94 27.99
N LEU A 120 -28.44 6.15 28.46
CA LEU A 120 -27.14 6.58 28.94
C LEU A 120 -27.04 6.17 30.42
N LEU A 121 -26.28 5.13 30.77
CA LEU A 121 -25.79 4.99 32.15
C LEU A 121 -24.50 4.16 32.23
N ALA A 122 -23.47 4.77 32.82
CA ALA A 122 -22.29 4.06 33.28
C ALA A 122 -22.62 3.20 34.51
N SER A 123 -21.93 2.07 34.65
CA SER A 123 -21.95 1.25 35.86
C SER A 123 -20.66 0.44 35.92
N SER A 124 -20.00 0.18 37.04
CA SER A 124 -19.97 0.69 38.41
C SER A 124 -19.12 -0.34 39.16
N ALA A 125 -18.11 0.09 39.92
CA ALA A 125 -17.44 -0.80 40.87
C ALA A 125 -16.95 0.00 42.08
N ALA A 126 -17.69 -0.13 43.18
CA ALA A 126 -17.38 0.37 44.52
C ALA A 126 -18.23 -0.43 45.53
N PRO A 127 -17.98 -0.38 46.86
CA PRO A 127 -16.90 0.30 47.59
C PRO A 127 -16.13 -0.65 48.53
N GLN A 128 -15.27 -0.12 49.40
CA GLN A 128 -15.44 -0.17 50.87
C GLN A 128 -14.70 1.03 51.50
N ARG A 129 -15.28 1.64 52.56
CA ARG A 129 -14.76 2.82 53.30
C ARG A 129 -13.66 2.41 54.31
N SER A 130 -12.58 3.19 54.55
CA SER A 130 -12.45 4.39 55.45
C SER A 130 -12.65 4.08 56.96
N PRO A 131 -12.26 4.94 57.94
CA PRO A 131 -11.65 6.29 57.91
C PRO A 131 -10.32 6.34 58.75
N ALA A 132 -9.78 7.39 59.39
CA ALA A 132 -10.08 8.83 59.54
C ALA A 132 -8.83 9.63 60.02
N GLY A 133 -8.80 10.95 59.77
CA GLY A 133 -8.04 11.95 60.55
C GLY A 133 -6.53 12.11 60.24
N ALA A 134 -5.88 13.24 60.55
CA ALA A 134 -6.37 14.57 60.92
C ALA A 134 -5.28 15.62 60.63
N GLU A 135 -5.66 16.90 60.55
CA GLU A 135 -4.77 18.01 60.18
C GLU A 135 -3.78 18.40 61.30
N THR A 136 -2.56 18.79 60.93
CA THR A 136 -1.92 20.12 61.19
C THR A 136 -0.68 20.30 60.32
#